data_AF-A0A7C7NB61-F1
#
_entry.id   AF-A0A7C7NB61-F1
#
_cell.length_a   1.000
_cell.length_b   1.000
_cell.length_c   1.000
_cell.angle_alpha   90.00
_cell.angle_beta   90.00
_cell.angle_gamma   90.00
#
_symmetry.space_group_name_H-M   'P 1'
#
loop_
_entity.id
_entity.type
_entity.pdbx_description
1 polymer ?
#
loop_
_entity_poly.entity_id
_entity_poly.type
_entity_poly.pdbx_seq_one_letter_code
_entity_poly.pdbx_strand_id
1 'polypeptide(L)'
;MFEDLAINQLDSPSEVLLFLALLSGGLIVLLQHNFTREWNLAKWTLTDLRRVQKRSAEEAPSSSGIILAQFQGVLAITTIVYGCSISFNIGITHIESLLLGFSIGLISLVIKFFVFWVLGRIRVTQNISIIHNALQRHISTWTSITVGILALIFSLRPHLLSIVGVEGFIISWGFWTIYRIWQVMQTSIKSFSRIWWGIVYLCALEILPVLIIFKFIMSVL
;
A
#
# COMPACT_ATOMS: atom_id res chain seq x y z
N MET A 1 -40.01 15.45 21.87
CA MET A 1 -39.78 13.99 21.95
C MET A 1 -38.98 13.60 20.72
N PHE A 2 -37.70 13.96 20.71
CA PHE A 2 -36.73 13.70 19.65
C PHE A 2 -35.63 12.85 20.29
N GLU A 3 -35.88 11.56 20.44
CA GLU A 3 -34.91 10.61 21.04
C GLU A 3 -34.62 9.41 20.12
N ASP A 4 -35.03 9.45 18.85
CA ASP A 4 -34.86 8.34 17.91
C ASP A 4 -33.91 8.62 16.72
N LEU A 5 -33.23 9.78 16.70
CA LEU A 5 -32.24 10.09 15.66
C LEU A 5 -30.81 10.00 16.20
N ALA A 6 -30.03 9.07 15.65
CA ALA A 6 -28.56 8.97 15.69
C ALA A 6 -27.88 8.00 16.68
N ILE A 7 -28.59 7.09 17.36
CA ILE A 7 -27.92 6.02 18.15
C ILE A 7 -27.72 4.74 17.31
N ASN A 8 -28.62 4.41 16.39
CA ASN A 8 -28.57 3.13 15.65
C ASN A 8 -27.53 3.05 14.53
N GLN A 9 -26.87 4.15 14.15
CA GLN A 9 -25.92 4.17 13.03
C GLN A 9 -24.45 3.98 13.45
N LEU A 10 -24.16 4.04 14.76
CA LEU A 10 -22.80 3.82 15.29
C LEU A 10 -22.49 2.35 15.63
N ASP A 11 -23.50 1.49 15.77
CA ASP A 11 -23.32 0.09 16.21
C ASP A 11 -23.35 -0.94 15.06
N SER A 12 -23.74 -0.54 13.85
CA SER A 12 -23.74 -1.47 12.71
C SER A 12 -22.32 -1.63 12.15
N PRO A 13 -21.80 -2.86 12.00
CA PRO A 13 -20.49 -3.08 11.41
C PRO A 13 -20.45 -2.52 9.98
N SER A 14 -19.36 -1.85 9.62
CA SER A 14 -19.17 -1.32 8.28
C SER A 14 -18.99 -2.47 7.27
N GLU A 15 -20.07 -2.82 6.57
CA GLU A 15 -20.09 -3.90 5.56
C GLU A 15 -19.02 -3.71 4.47
N VAL A 16 -18.76 -2.47 4.07
CA VAL A 16 -17.77 -2.14 3.04
C VAL A 16 -16.34 -2.41 3.51
N LEU A 17 -15.95 -1.96 4.72
CA LEU A 17 -14.64 -2.31 5.29
C LEU A 17 -14.49 -3.81 5.48
N LEU A 18 -15.56 -4.50 5.90
CA LEU A 18 -15.55 -5.96 6.02
C LEU A 18 -15.26 -6.61 4.67
N PHE A 19 -15.96 -6.19 3.62
CA PHE A 19 -15.79 -6.70 2.27
C PHE A 19 -14.38 -6.44 1.75
N LEU A 20 -13.84 -5.24 1.93
CA LEU A 20 -12.45 -4.91 1.54
C LEU A 20 -11.42 -5.75 2.30
N ALA A 21 -11.64 -5.98 3.60
CA ALA A 21 -10.78 -6.83 4.42
C ALA A 21 -10.82 -8.29 3.96
N LEU A 22 -12.01 -8.84 3.69
CA LEU A 22 -12.19 -10.20 3.17
C LEU A 22 -11.57 -10.36 1.78
N LEU A 23 -11.72 -9.36 0.91
CA LEU A 23 -11.13 -9.36 -0.42
C LEU A 23 -9.59 -9.31 -0.35
N SER A 24 -9.02 -8.46 0.51
CA SER A 24 -7.59 -8.46 0.81
C SER A 24 -7.12 -9.83 1.32
N GLY A 25 -7.84 -10.41 2.29
CA GLY A 25 -7.58 -11.74 2.83
C GLY A 25 -7.60 -12.84 1.77
N GLY A 26 -8.62 -12.86 0.92
CA GLY A 26 -8.75 -13.82 -0.18
C GLY A 26 -7.58 -13.73 -1.17
N LEU A 27 -7.13 -12.51 -1.50
CA LEU A 27 -5.94 -12.33 -2.35
C LEU A 27 -4.66 -12.80 -1.67
N ILE A 28 -4.52 -12.62 -0.36
CA ILE A 28 -3.35 -13.13 0.39
C ILE A 28 -3.34 -14.66 0.37
N VAL A 29 -4.49 -15.31 0.62
CA VAL A 29 -4.60 -16.77 0.54
C VAL A 29 -4.28 -17.27 -0.86
N LEU A 30 -4.77 -16.58 -1.90
CA LEU A 30 -4.48 -16.92 -3.29
C LEU A 30 -2.99 -16.76 -3.62
N LEU A 31 -2.34 -15.70 -3.12
CA LEU A 31 -0.89 -15.52 -3.25
C LEU A 31 -0.12 -16.66 -2.57
N GLN A 32 -0.52 -17.02 -1.35
CA GLN A 32 0.11 -18.07 -0.57
C GLN A 32 -0.02 -19.45 -1.24
N HIS A 33 -1.18 -19.76 -1.80
CA HIS A 33 -1.46 -21.06 -2.40
C HIS A 33 -0.86 -21.20 -3.81
N ASN A 34 -1.11 -20.23 -4.68
CA ASN A 34 -0.74 -20.34 -6.10
C ASN A 34 0.67 -19.81 -6.39
N PHE A 35 1.21 -18.95 -5.52
CA PHE A 35 2.51 -18.30 -5.72
C PHE A 35 3.39 -18.43 -4.46
N THR A 36 3.56 -19.67 -3.99
CA THR A 36 4.38 -20.01 -2.79
C THR A 36 5.78 -19.38 -2.83
N ARG A 37 6.40 -19.29 -4.01
CA ARG A 37 7.68 -18.62 -4.23
C ARG A 37 7.62 -17.11 -3.93
N GLU A 38 6.64 -16.40 -4.50
CA GLU A 38 6.45 -14.96 -4.27
C GLU A 38 6.10 -14.69 -2.80
N TRP A 39 5.33 -15.58 -2.17
CA TRP A 39 5.03 -15.51 -0.73
C TRP A 39 6.27 -15.72 0.15
N ASN A 40 7.16 -16.65 -0.21
CA ASN A 40 8.41 -16.86 0.51
C ASN A 40 9.35 -15.66 0.36
N LEU A 41 9.43 -15.06 -0.83
CA LEU A 41 10.16 -13.81 -1.05
C LEU A 41 9.57 -12.67 -0.20
N ALA A 42 8.23 -12.56 -0.13
CA ALA A 42 7.57 -11.59 0.74
C ALA A 42 7.86 -11.85 2.22
N LYS A 43 7.92 -13.09 2.68
CA LYS A 43 8.36 -13.40 4.06
C LYS A 43 9.79 -12.95 4.31
N TRP A 44 10.69 -13.25 3.38
CA TRP A 44 12.09 -12.86 3.51
C TRP A 44 12.32 -11.36 3.40
N THR A 45 11.40 -10.56 2.86
CA THR A 45 11.59 -9.11 2.89
C THR A 45 11.63 -8.55 4.31
N LEU A 46 11.01 -9.21 5.29
CA LEU A 46 11.05 -8.79 6.68
C LEU A 46 12.27 -9.32 7.45
N THR A 47 12.80 -10.49 7.07
CA THR A 47 13.83 -11.20 7.84
C THR A 47 15.21 -11.18 7.20
N ASP A 48 15.31 -11.30 5.88
CA ASP A 48 16.58 -11.37 5.15
C ASP A 48 16.49 -10.69 3.77
N LEU A 49 16.73 -9.38 3.78
CA LEU A 49 16.72 -8.54 2.58
C LEU A 49 17.78 -8.99 1.55
N ARG A 50 18.93 -9.50 2.01
CA ARG A 50 20.04 -9.89 1.11
C ARG A 50 19.63 -11.08 0.24
N ARG A 51 18.92 -12.03 0.85
CA ARG A 51 18.38 -13.19 0.13
C ARG A 51 17.38 -12.79 -0.95
N VAL A 52 16.49 -11.83 -0.65
CA VAL A 52 15.53 -11.31 -1.63
C VAL A 52 16.22 -10.61 -2.78
N GLN A 53 17.22 -9.76 -2.49
CA GLN A 53 17.98 -9.06 -3.52
C GLN A 53 18.68 -10.01 -4.49
N LYS A 54 19.34 -11.05 -3.96
CA LYS A 54 20.05 -12.03 -4.78
C LYS A 54 19.08 -12.80 -5.68
N ARG A 55 17.99 -13.33 -5.12
CA ARG A 55 17.01 -14.11 -5.88
C ARG A 55 16.22 -13.28 -6.89
N SER A 56 15.89 -12.04 -6.55
CA SER A 56 15.16 -11.13 -7.46
C SER A 56 15.99 -10.71 -8.67
N ALA A 57 17.33 -10.75 -8.57
CA ALA A 57 18.23 -10.45 -9.67
C ALA A 57 18.48 -11.67 -10.58
N GLU A 58 18.46 -12.88 -10.02
CA GLU A 58 18.77 -14.12 -10.73
C GLU A 58 17.54 -14.78 -11.39
N GLU A 59 16.34 -14.58 -10.84
CA GLU A 59 15.15 -15.32 -11.23
C GLU A 59 14.02 -14.38 -11.69
N ALA A 60 13.42 -14.66 -12.85
CA ALA A 60 12.26 -13.89 -13.33
C ALA A 60 11.02 -14.13 -12.43
N PRO A 61 10.27 -13.07 -12.06
CA PRO A 61 9.02 -13.19 -11.32
C PRO A 61 7.88 -13.68 -12.20
N SER A 62 6.88 -14.30 -11.59
CA SER A 62 5.65 -14.69 -12.30
C SER A 62 4.81 -13.46 -12.64
N SER A 63 4.37 -13.32 -13.89
CA SER A 63 3.55 -12.17 -14.33
C SER A 63 2.25 -12.07 -13.54
N SER A 64 1.59 -13.20 -13.29
CA SER A 64 0.35 -13.27 -12.49
C SER A 64 0.57 -12.88 -11.03
N GLY A 65 1.68 -13.30 -10.41
CA GLY A 65 2.01 -12.91 -9.03
C GLY A 65 2.32 -11.42 -8.91
N ILE A 66 2.94 -10.83 -9.93
CA ILE A 66 3.16 -9.38 -10.01
C ILE A 66 1.82 -8.63 -10.03
N ILE A 67 0.90 -9.03 -10.90
CA ILE A 67 -0.41 -8.38 -11.03
C ILE A 67 -1.16 -8.45 -9.69
N LEU A 68 -1.13 -9.61 -9.03
CA LEU A 68 -1.80 -9.81 -7.75
C LEU A 68 -1.24 -8.89 -6.65
N ALA A 69 0.09 -8.79 -6.53
CA ALA A 69 0.74 -7.95 -5.52
C ALA A 69 0.50 -6.45 -5.75
N GLN A 70 0.39 -6.03 -7.01
CA GLN A 70 0.05 -4.65 -7.37
C GLN A 70 -1.42 -4.35 -7.07
N PHE A 71 -2.33 -5.29 -7.37
CA PHE A 71 -3.75 -5.17 -7.06
C PHE A 71 -3.99 -5.08 -5.54
N GLN A 72 -3.27 -5.86 -4.74
CA GLN A 72 -3.23 -5.73 -3.28
C GLN A 72 -2.82 -4.32 -2.83
N GLY A 73 -1.87 -3.69 -3.51
CA GLY A 73 -1.46 -2.31 -3.21
C GLY A 73 -2.56 -1.29 -3.50
N VAL A 74 -3.25 -1.43 -4.63
CA VAL A 74 -4.40 -0.59 -5.00
C VAL A 74 -5.52 -0.74 -3.96
N LEU A 75 -5.81 -1.96 -3.55
CA LEU A 75 -6.82 -2.24 -2.51
C LEU A 75 -6.44 -1.67 -1.15
N ALA A 76 -5.17 -1.74 -0.76
CA ALA A 76 -4.69 -1.14 0.48
C ALA A 76 -4.94 0.38 0.47
N ILE A 77 -4.58 1.07 -0.63
CA ILE A 77 -4.84 2.52 -0.79
C ILE A 77 -6.35 2.81 -0.75
N THR A 78 -7.14 2.00 -1.46
CA THR A 78 -8.61 2.16 -1.50
C THR A 78 -9.21 2.05 -0.10
N THR A 79 -8.74 1.08 0.69
CA THR A 79 -9.20 0.84 2.06
C THR A 79 -8.80 1.97 3.00
N ILE A 80 -7.59 2.52 2.86
CA ILE A 80 -7.14 3.69 3.63
C ILE A 80 -8.01 4.92 3.31
N VAL A 81 -8.21 5.22 2.03
CA VAL A 81 -9.00 6.38 1.59
C VAL A 81 -10.45 6.25 2.06
N TYR A 82 -11.03 5.06 1.91
CA TYR A 82 -12.38 4.78 2.40
C TYR A 82 -12.49 4.96 3.93
N GLY A 83 -11.55 4.37 4.67
CA GLY A 83 -11.48 4.50 6.14
C GLY A 83 -11.37 5.96 6.59
N CYS A 84 -10.49 6.74 5.95
CA CYS A 84 -10.35 8.17 6.23
C CYS A 84 -11.63 8.95 5.89
N SER A 85 -12.30 8.63 4.78
CA SER A 85 -13.53 9.34 4.38
C SER A 85 -14.65 9.17 5.40
N ILE A 86 -14.80 7.97 5.97
CA ILE A 86 -15.76 7.70 7.04
C ILE A 86 -15.36 8.46 8.31
N SER A 87 -14.11 8.37 8.73
CA SER A 87 -13.67 8.98 9.99
C SER A 87 -13.73 10.52 9.97
N PHE A 88 -13.47 11.16 8.82
CA PHE A 88 -13.57 12.62 8.69
C PHE A 88 -15.00 13.11 8.40
N ASN A 89 -15.97 12.19 8.27
CA ASN A 89 -17.35 12.49 7.87
C ASN A 89 -17.41 13.43 6.65
N ILE A 90 -16.55 13.16 5.67
CA ILE A 90 -16.52 13.93 4.44
C ILE A 90 -17.85 13.63 3.75
N GLY A 91 -18.64 14.65 3.40
CA GLY A 91 -20.00 14.53 2.82
C GLY A 91 -20.08 13.89 1.43
N ILE A 92 -19.15 12.98 1.13
CA ILE A 92 -18.99 12.20 -0.09
C ILE A 92 -19.73 10.87 0.10
N THR A 93 -20.36 10.37 -0.95
CA THR A 93 -21.05 9.07 -0.89
C THR A 93 -20.06 7.90 -0.78
N HIS A 94 -20.49 6.76 -0.22
CA HIS A 94 -19.64 5.56 -0.11
C HIS A 94 -19.05 5.10 -1.46
N ILE A 95 -19.79 5.29 -2.55
CA ILE A 95 -19.35 4.88 -3.90
C ILE A 95 -18.25 5.82 -4.40
N GLU A 96 -18.39 7.12 -4.19
CA GLU A 96 -17.40 8.11 -4.59
C GLU A 96 -16.10 7.96 -3.81
N SER A 97 -16.14 7.65 -2.50
CA SER A 97 -14.92 7.44 -1.72
C SER A 97 -14.18 6.16 -2.14
N LEU A 98 -14.89 5.10 -2.49
CA LEU A 98 -14.30 3.89 -3.09
C LEU A 98 -13.67 4.17 -4.45
N LEU A 99 -14.37 4.90 -5.33
CA LEU A 99 -13.86 5.28 -6.65
C LEU A 99 -12.62 6.17 -6.54
N LEU A 100 -12.62 7.10 -5.60
CA LEU A 100 -11.50 7.98 -5.31
C LEU A 100 -10.29 7.17 -4.81
N GLY A 101 -10.50 6.26 -3.86
CA GLY A 101 -9.45 5.36 -3.37
C GLY A 101 -8.86 4.49 -4.48
N PHE A 102 -9.72 3.90 -5.32
CA PHE A 102 -9.29 3.08 -6.44
C PHE A 102 -8.53 3.89 -7.50
N SER A 103 -9.01 5.08 -7.85
CA SER A 103 -8.35 5.96 -8.83
C SER A 103 -6.97 6.43 -8.34
N ILE A 104 -6.83 6.82 -7.07
CA ILE A 104 -5.51 7.15 -6.48
C ILE A 104 -4.59 5.93 -6.53
N GLY A 105 -5.10 4.74 -6.19
CA GLY A 105 -4.32 3.51 -6.26
C GLY A 105 -3.82 3.21 -7.68
N LEU A 106 -4.69 3.33 -8.68
CA LEU A 106 -4.33 3.12 -10.09
C LEU A 106 -3.33 4.17 -10.59
N ILE A 107 -3.54 5.46 -10.29
CA ILE A 107 -2.61 6.52 -10.67
C ILE A 107 -1.23 6.26 -10.06
N SER A 108 -1.18 5.87 -8.78
CA SER A 108 0.07 5.50 -8.11
C SER A 108 0.77 4.33 -8.82
N LEU A 109 0.02 3.31 -9.25
CA LEU A 109 0.55 2.16 -10.00
C LEU A 109 1.11 2.59 -11.36
N VAL A 110 0.39 3.43 -12.11
CA VAL A 110 0.84 3.93 -13.43
C VAL A 110 2.13 4.74 -13.30
N ILE A 111 2.21 5.63 -12.31
CA ILE A 111 3.43 6.40 -12.02
C ILE A 111 4.59 5.46 -11.69
N LYS A 112 4.36 4.46 -10.82
CA LYS A 112 5.38 3.46 -10.48
C LYS A 112 5.88 2.70 -11.69
N PHE A 113 4.96 2.23 -12.53
CA PHE A 113 5.28 1.52 -13.74
C PHE A 113 6.12 2.38 -14.69
N PHE A 114 5.72 3.64 -14.90
CA PHE A 114 6.47 4.58 -15.74
C PHE A 114 7.89 4.81 -15.22
N VAL A 115 8.06 5.05 -13.92
CA VAL A 115 9.39 5.28 -13.33
C VAL A 115 10.28 4.04 -13.46
N PHE A 116 9.77 2.84 -13.15
CA PHE A 116 10.55 1.61 -13.32
C PHE A 116 10.86 1.31 -14.79
N TRP A 117 9.96 1.65 -15.70
CA TRP A 117 10.19 1.51 -17.13
C TRP A 117 11.33 2.43 -17.62
N VAL A 118 11.35 3.69 -17.20
CA VAL A 118 12.44 4.63 -17.50
C VAL A 118 13.77 4.14 -16.91
N LEU A 119 13.77 3.74 -15.63
CA LEU A 119 14.98 3.27 -14.94
C LEU A 119 15.49 1.94 -15.49
N GLY A 120 14.63 1.10 -16.06
CA GLY A 120 14.99 -0.14 -16.72
C GLY A 120 15.73 0.07 -18.06
N ARG A 121 15.56 1.23 -18.71
CA ARG A 121 16.24 1.56 -19.98
C ARG A 121 17.69 1.97 -19.81
N ILE A 122 18.07 2.45 -18.62
CA ILE A 122 19.42 2.91 -18.32
C ILE A 122 20.24 1.70 -17.84
N ARG A 123 21.26 1.29 -18.61
CA ARG A 123 22.09 0.10 -18.31
C ARG A 123 22.68 0.11 -16.90
N VAL A 124 23.04 1.29 -16.38
CA VAL A 124 23.62 1.45 -15.04
C VAL A 124 22.61 1.13 -13.93
N THR A 125 21.32 1.34 -14.15
CA THR A 125 20.25 1.19 -13.15
C THR A 125 19.35 -0.01 -13.38
N GLN A 126 19.49 -0.73 -14.49
CA GLN A 126 18.64 -1.85 -14.86
C GLN A 126 18.53 -2.90 -13.73
N ASN A 127 19.66 -3.39 -13.22
CA ASN A 127 19.66 -4.39 -12.14
C ASN A 127 19.05 -3.85 -10.83
N ILE A 128 19.31 -2.58 -10.52
CA ILE A 128 18.73 -1.91 -9.34
C ILE A 128 17.21 -1.80 -9.48
N SER A 129 16.73 -1.39 -10.65
CA SER A 129 15.30 -1.19 -10.91
C SER A 129 14.51 -2.49 -10.75
N ILE A 130 15.08 -3.63 -11.17
CA ILE A 130 14.48 -4.95 -11.02
C ILE A 130 14.35 -5.32 -9.54
N ILE A 131 15.43 -5.14 -8.77
CA ILE A 131 15.45 -5.43 -7.32
C ILE A 131 14.46 -4.53 -6.57
N HIS A 132 14.42 -3.23 -6.89
CA HIS A 132 13.54 -2.29 -6.22
C HIS A 132 12.07 -2.53 -6.58
N ASN A 133 11.77 -2.89 -7.83
CA ASN A 133 10.43 -3.29 -8.23
C ASN A 133 9.98 -4.57 -7.50
N ALA A 134 10.88 -5.54 -7.29
CA ALA A 134 10.56 -6.72 -6.51
C ALA A 134 10.25 -6.40 -5.04
N LEU A 135 11.11 -5.62 -4.38
CA LEU A 135 10.89 -5.17 -3.00
C LEU A 135 9.58 -4.37 -2.87
N GLN A 136 9.31 -3.47 -3.82
CA GLN A 136 8.08 -2.69 -3.86
C GLN A 136 6.82 -3.57 -3.83
N ARG A 137 6.79 -4.65 -4.61
CA ARG A 137 5.65 -5.59 -4.65
C ARG A 137 5.44 -6.30 -3.33
N HIS A 138 6.51 -6.78 -2.70
CA HIS A 138 6.41 -7.49 -1.43
C HIS A 138 5.98 -6.56 -0.29
N ILE A 139 6.47 -5.32 -0.26
CA ILE A 139 5.99 -4.32 0.71
C ILE A 139 4.52 -4.00 0.47
N SER A 140 4.08 -3.93 -0.80
CA SER A 140 2.67 -3.74 -1.17
C SER A 140 1.76 -4.85 -0.61
N THR A 141 2.22 -6.10 -0.68
CA THR A 141 1.53 -7.24 -0.04
C THR A 141 1.43 -7.07 1.47
N TRP A 142 2.51 -6.68 2.13
CA TRP A 142 2.50 -6.44 3.58
C TRP A 142 1.64 -5.26 4.00
N THR A 143 1.62 -4.16 3.23
CA THR A 143 0.70 -3.05 3.46
C THR A 143 -0.75 -3.50 3.34
N SER A 144 -1.07 -4.35 2.37
CA SER A 144 -2.42 -4.91 2.20
C SER A 144 -2.83 -5.80 3.37
N ILE A 145 -1.89 -6.56 3.93
CA ILE A 145 -2.12 -7.37 5.14
C ILE A 145 -2.42 -6.47 6.33
N THR A 146 -1.57 -5.49 6.64
CA THR A 146 -1.77 -4.66 7.84
C THR A 146 -3.02 -3.80 7.73
N VAL A 147 -3.25 -3.19 6.57
CA VAL A 147 -4.45 -2.38 6.31
C VAL A 147 -5.70 -3.26 6.30
N GLY A 148 -5.63 -4.49 5.76
CA GLY A 148 -6.73 -5.45 5.79
C GLY A 148 -7.10 -5.89 7.21
N ILE A 149 -6.11 -6.15 8.07
CA ILE A 149 -6.33 -6.46 9.49
C ILE A 149 -6.95 -5.27 10.22
N LEU A 150 -6.44 -4.06 10.00
CA LEU A 150 -7.02 -2.84 10.58
C LEU A 150 -8.46 -2.63 10.12
N ALA A 151 -8.74 -2.81 8.82
CA ALA A 151 -10.09 -2.72 8.27
C ALA A 151 -11.05 -3.76 8.88
N LEU A 152 -10.58 -4.98 9.11
CA LEU A 152 -11.36 -6.02 9.80
C LEU A 152 -11.69 -5.61 11.25
N ILE A 153 -10.70 -5.11 11.99
CA ILE A 153 -10.88 -4.65 13.37
C ILE A 153 -11.87 -3.48 13.42
N PHE A 154 -11.70 -2.47 12.56
CA PHE A 154 -12.57 -1.31 12.52
C PHE A 154 -13.97 -1.62 11.99
N SER A 155 -14.10 -2.61 11.10
CA SER A 155 -15.40 -3.12 10.69
C SER A 155 -16.16 -3.76 11.85
N LEU A 156 -15.49 -4.53 12.70
CA LEU A 156 -16.10 -5.21 13.86
C LEU A 156 -16.34 -4.26 15.03
N ARG A 157 -15.55 -3.19 15.14
CA ARG A 157 -15.65 -2.17 16.20
C ARG A 157 -15.70 -0.77 15.58
N PRO A 158 -16.86 -0.36 15.00
CA PRO A 158 -17.02 0.94 14.35
C PRO A 158 -16.72 2.13 15.28
N HIS A 159 -16.94 2.01 16.60
CA HIS A 159 -16.54 3.04 17.57
C HIS A 159 -15.02 3.32 17.56
N LEU A 160 -14.17 2.33 17.26
CA LEU A 160 -12.71 2.54 17.20
C LEU A 160 -12.32 3.29 15.93
N LEU A 161 -13.12 3.18 14.86
CA LEU A 161 -12.88 3.87 13.60
C LEU A 161 -13.07 5.39 13.76
N SER A 162 -14.03 5.85 14.57
CA SER A 162 -14.25 7.28 14.80
C SER A 162 -13.17 7.90 15.69
N ILE A 163 -12.63 7.15 16.65
CA ILE A 163 -11.66 7.65 17.64
C ILE A 163 -10.22 7.52 17.14
N VAL A 164 -9.83 6.36 16.59
CA VAL A 164 -8.42 6.01 16.29
C VAL A 164 -8.24 5.55 14.83
N GLY A 165 -9.31 5.48 14.04
CA GLY A 165 -9.30 4.93 12.68
C GLY A 165 -8.28 5.59 11.76
N VAL A 166 -8.32 6.93 11.69
CA VAL A 166 -7.42 7.74 10.86
C VAL A 166 -5.97 7.53 11.27
N GLU A 167 -5.69 7.63 12.57
CA GLU A 167 -4.35 7.46 13.10
C GLU A 167 -3.81 6.06 12.78
N GLY A 168 -4.63 5.01 12.95
CA GLY A 168 -4.25 3.64 12.63
C GLY A 168 -3.87 3.45 11.16
N PHE A 169 -4.67 3.98 10.22
CA PHE A 169 -4.38 3.88 8.80
C PHE A 169 -3.15 4.72 8.38
N ILE A 170 -3.03 5.95 8.89
CA ILE A 170 -1.89 6.83 8.59
C ILE A 170 -0.59 6.28 9.19
N ILE A 171 -0.61 5.79 10.44
CA ILE A 171 0.55 5.17 11.09
C ILE A 171 0.96 3.91 10.34
N SER A 172 0.01 3.04 9.96
CA SER A 172 0.33 1.83 9.19
C SER A 172 0.98 2.18 7.85
N TRP A 173 0.40 3.13 7.12
CA TRP A 173 0.96 3.58 5.85
C TRP A 173 2.32 4.26 6.01
N GLY A 174 2.48 5.13 7.01
CA GLY A 174 3.72 5.82 7.35
C GLY A 174 4.83 4.84 7.75
N PHE A 175 4.50 3.84 8.57
CA PHE A 175 5.44 2.78 8.97
C PHE A 175 5.99 2.04 7.76
N TRP A 176 5.13 1.58 6.84
CA TRP A 176 5.57 0.87 5.64
C TRP A 176 6.35 1.75 4.66
N THR A 177 6.03 3.04 4.61
CA THR A 177 6.77 4.03 3.83
C THR A 177 8.17 4.22 4.39
N ILE A 178 8.30 4.47 5.70
CA ILE A 178 9.60 4.58 6.39
C ILE A 178 10.41 3.30 6.22
N TYR A 179 9.78 2.14 6.39
CA TYR A 179 10.43 0.85 6.23
C TYR A 179 11.00 0.66 4.82
N ARG A 180 10.25 1.08 3.79
CA ARG A 180 10.73 1.07 2.41
C ARG A 180 11.91 1.99 2.20
N ILE A 181 11.84 3.22 2.69
CA ILE A 181 12.95 4.20 2.60
C ILE A 181 14.21 3.62 3.24
N TRP A 182 14.06 3.02 4.43
CA TRP A 182 15.16 2.35 5.11
C TRP A 182 15.76 1.21 4.29
N GLN A 183 14.92 0.36 3.67
CA GLN A 183 15.41 -0.71 2.78
C GLN A 183 16.17 -0.17 1.56
N VAL A 184 15.66 0.89 0.92
CA VAL A 184 16.34 1.54 -0.22
C VAL A 184 17.71 2.07 0.21
N MET A 185 17.78 2.75 1.36
CA MET A 185 19.04 3.25 1.92
C MET A 185 20.04 2.12 2.21
N GLN A 186 19.58 1.00 2.78
CA GLN A 186 20.42 -0.17 3.02
C GLN A 186 20.99 -0.76 1.71
N THR A 187 20.22 -0.70 0.61
CA THR A 187 20.71 -1.15 -0.70
C THR A 187 21.71 -0.17 -1.33
N SER A 188 21.54 1.13 -1.12
CA SER A 188 22.36 2.17 -1.77
C SER A 188 23.70 2.39 -1.08
N ILE A 189 23.81 2.18 0.23
CA ILE A 189 25.06 2.40 1.01
C ILE A 189 26.23 1.55 0.50
N LYS A 190 25.97 0.36 -0.06
CA LYS A 190 27.01 -0.49 -0.66
C LYS A 190 27.52 -0.02 -2.03
N SER A 191 26.84 0.94 -2.64
CA SER A 191 27.08 1.44 -4.01
C SER A 191 27.24 2.96 -3.95
N PHE A 192 28.36 3.42 -3.36
CA PHE A 192 28.61 4.81 -2.93
C PHE A 192 28.46 5.90 -4.03
N SER A 193 28.41 5.55 -5.32
CA SER A 193 28.20 6.53 -6.40
C SER A 193 26.73 6.75 -6.83
N ARG A 194 25.75 6.12 -6.18
CA ARG A 194 24.31 6.12 -6.59
C ARG A 194 23.34 6.80 -5.62
N ILE A 195 23.84 7.46 -4.57
CA ILE A 195 23.02 8.19 -3.57
C ILE A 195 22.11 9.25 -4.22
N TRP A 196 22.63 9.99 -5.21
CA TRP A 196 21.87 11.00 -5.95
C TRP A 196 20.68 10.43 -6.74
N TRP A 197 20.79 9.19 -7.22
CA TRP A 197 19.69 8.52 -7.92
C TRP A 197 18.67 7.90 -6.97
N GLY A 198 19.09 7.49 -5.77
CA GLY A 198 18.18 7.10 -4.69
C GLY A 198 17.29 8.25 -4.23
N ILE A 199 17.83 9.48 -4.20
CA ILE A 199 17.09 10.71 -3.87
C ILE A 199 16.08 11.05 -4.98
N VAL A 200 16.48 11.00 -6.26
CA VAL A 200 15.56 11.21 -7.39
C VAL A 200 14.44 10.17 -7.40
N TYR A 201 14.77 8.91 -7.08
CA TYR A 201 13.82 7.82 -6.94
C TYR A 201 12.84 8.04 -5.77
N LEU A 202 13.32 8.46 -4.60
CA LEU A 202 12.50 8.83 -3.44
C LEU A 202 11.57 10.01 -3.73
N CYS A 203 12.08 11.05 -4.39
CA CYS A 203 11.30 12.24 -4.74
C CYS A 203 10.20 11.97 -5.77
N ALA A 204 10.49 11.16 -6.80
CA ALA A 204 9.54 10.92 -7.89
C ALA A 204 8.45 9.88 -7.55
N LEU A 205 8.77 8.85 -6.76
CA LEU A 205 7.84 7.74 -6.49
C LEU A 205 6.99 7.90 -5.24
N GLU A 206 7.44 8.68 -4.25
CA GLU A 206 6.78 8.72 -2.93
C GLU A 206 6.40 10.11 -2.46
N ILE A 207 7.27 11.13 -2.60
CA ILE A 207 6.92 12.50 -2.19
C ILE A 207 5.73 13.03 -3.02
N LEU A 208 5.65 12.69 -4.31
CA LEU A 208 4.54 13.14 -5.17
C LEU A 208 3.17 12.59 -4.71
N PRO A 209 2.96 11.27 -4.52
CA PRO A 209 1.69 10.77 -3.99
C PRO A 209 1.43 11.20 -2.53
N VAL A 210 2.46 11.34 -1.68
CA VAL A 210 2.30 11.90 -0.31
C VAL A 210 1.81 13.35 -0.38
N LEU A 211 2.39 14.19 -1.24
CA LEU A 211 1.97 15.58 -1.42
C LEU A 211 0.58 15.68 -2.04
N ILE A 212 0.21 14.78 -2.97
CA ILE A 212 -1.14 14.73 -3.53
C ILE A 212 -2.16 14.37 -2.45
N ILE A 213 -1.87 13.35 -1.62
CA ILE A 213 -2.75 12.97 -0.50
C ILE A 213 -2.83 14.10 0.53
N PHE A 214 -1.71 14.72 0.87
CA PHE A 214 -1.68 15.83 1.83
C PHE A 214 -2.43 17.06 1.31
N LYS A 215 -2.23 17.41 0.02
CA LYS A 215 -2.98 18.49 -0.63
C LYS A 215 -4.47 18.16 -0.73
N PHE A 216 -4.82 16.91 -0.99
CA PHE A 216 -6.21 16.46 -0.99
C PHE A 216 -6.84 16.62 0.40
N ILE A 217 -6.18 16.13 1.45
CA ILE A 217 -6.61 16.30 2.85
C ILE A 217 -6.76 17.79 3.18
N MET A 218 -5.74 18.62 2.89
CA MET A 218 -5.76 20.06 3.14
C MET A 218 -6.75 20.85 2.28
N SER A 219 -7.23 20.30 1.15
CA SER A 219 -8.24 20.94 0.31
C SER A 219 -9.67 20.59 0.71
N VAL A 220 -9.82 19.49 1.48
CA VAL A 220 -11.10 18.99 1.98
C VAL A 220 -11.35 19.48 3.41
N LEU A 221 -10.29 19.75 4.18
CA LEU A 221 -10.31 20.40 5.49
C LEU A 221 -10.44 21.92 5.34
#